data_AF-A0A6P7YKY0-F1
#
_entry.id   AF-A0A6P7YKY0-F1
#
_cell.length_a   1.000
_cell.length_b   1.000
_cell.length_c   1.000
_cell.angle_alpha   90.00
_cell.angle_beta   90.00
_cell.angle_gamma   90.00
#
_symmetry.space_group_name_H-M   'P 1'
#
loop_
_entity.id
_entity.type
_entity.pdbx_description
1 polymer ?
#
loop_
_entity_poly.entity_id
_entity_poly.type
_entity_poly.pdbx_seq_one_letter_code
_entity_poly.pdbx_strand_id
1 'polypeptide(L)' 'MDACSGIHVYGMINDTYCKSDGFRKVPYHYYEPGRNECDEYFLHENAPYGGHRFITEKTVFARWSKKKKITFTHPNWTVS' A
#
# COMPACT_ATOMS: atom_id res chain seq x y z
N MET A 1 12.83 7.84 -8.93
CA MET A 1 13.88 6.94 -8.37
C MET A 1 15.27 7.55 -8.49
N ASP A 2 15.34 8.83 -8.85
CA ASP A 2 16.50 9.37 -9.56
C ASP A 2 17.38 10.21 -8.63
N ALA A 3 16.97 10.33 -7.36
CA ALA A 3 17.69 11.04 -6.32
C ALA A 3 18.37 10.11 -5.28
N CYS A 4 17.90 8.87 -5.12
CA CYS A 4 18.38 7.96 -4.08
C CYS A 4 18.96 6.68 -4.69
N SER A 5 20.04 6.15 -4.10
CA SER A 5 20.63 4.87 -4.50
C SER A 5 19.75 3.66 -4.15
N GLY A 6 18.84 3.82 -3.18
CA GLY A 6 17.82 2.86 -2.78
C GLY A 6 16.70 3.56 -2.03
N ILE A 7 15.53 2.92 -1.99
CA ILE A 7 14.32 3.43 -1.34
C ILE A 7 13.85 2.39 -0.32
N HIS A 8 13.56 2.85 0.89
CA HIS A 8 12.98 2.04 1.93
C HIS A 8 11.63 2.63 2.31
N VAL A 9 10.58 1.83 2.26
CA VAL A 9 9.21 2.27 2.46
C VAL A 9 8.61 1.57 3.68
N TYR A 10 7.95 2.35 4.53
CA TYR A 10 7.35 1.89 5.78
C TYR A 10 5.84 2.15 5.76
N GLY A 11 5.07 1.34 6.50
CA GLY A 11 3.65 1.59 6.73
C GLY A 11 2.77 1.45 5.49
N MET A 12 3.21 0.68 4.50
CA MET A 12 2.42 0.39 3.30
C MET A 12 2.14 -1.11 3.23
N ILE A 13 0.88 -1.51 3.15
CA ILE A 13 0.47 -2.88 2.83
C ILE A 13 0.51 -3.13 1.31
N ASN A 14 0.64 -4.39 0.88
CA ASN A 14 0.58 -4.74 -0.55
C ASN A 14 -0.86 -4.72 -1.09
N ASP A 15 -1.02 -4.92 -2.39
CA ASP A 15 -2.30 -4.88 -3.11
C ASP A 15 -3.24 -6.07 -2.80
N THR A 16 -2.73 -7.13 -2.17
CA THR A 16 -3.49 -8.33 -1.81
C THR A 16 -3.91 -8.40 -0.34
N TYR A 17 -3.28 -7.63 0.55
CA TYR A 17 -3.50 -7.69 2.00
C TYR A 17 -4.97 -7.50 2.40
N CYS A 18 -5.65 -6.50 1.85
CA CYS A 18 -7.07 -6.23 2.15
C CYS A 18 -8.05 -7.30 1.62
N LYS A 19 -7.55 -8.29 0.89
CA LYS A 19 -8.31 -9.46 0.40
C LYS A 19 -7.86 -10.76 1.07
N SER A 20 -6.82 -10.72 1.90
CA SER A 20 -6.31 -11.90 2.60
C SER A 20 -7.16 -12.26 3.81
N ASP A 21 -7.31 -13.55 4.08
CA ASP A 21 -8.04 -13.99 5.26
C ASP A 21 -7.34 -13.56 6.56
N GLY A 22 -8.11 -13.04 7.51
CA GLY A 22 -7.61 -12.68 8.84
C GLY A 22 -6.77 -11.40 8.91
N PHE A 23 -6.80 -10.54 7.87
CA PHE A 23 -6.11 -9.24 7.95
C PHE A 23 -6.62 -8.40 9.13
N ARG A 24 -5.72 -7.63 9.76
CA ARG A 24 -6.07 -6.82 10.93
C ARG A 24 -6.72 -5.52 10.47
N LYS A 25 -7.88 -5.19 11.05
CA LYS A 25 -8.46 -3.85 10.89
C LYS A 25 -7.66 -2.85 11.74
N VAL A 26 -7.06 -1.88 11.07
CA VAL A 26 -6.27 -0.80 11.66
C VAL A 26 -6.73 0.54 11.10
N PRO A 27 -6.54 1.66 11.82
CA PRO A 27 -6.82 2.98 11.28
C PRO A 27 -6.01 3.28 10.01
N TYR A 28 -6.58 4.04 9.08
CA TYR A 28 -5.93 4.45 7.84
C TYR A 28 -4.66 5.29 8.09
N HIS A 29 -4.73 6.20 9.07
CA HIS A 29 -3.58 6.97 9.52
C HIS A 29 -3.05 6.43 10.85
N TYR A 30 -1.72 6.35 10.97
CA TYR A 30 -1.09 5.80 12.17
C TYR A 30 -1.18 6.71 13.41
N TYR A 31 -1.43 8.02 13.20
CA TYR A 31 -1.38 9.04 14.26
C TYR A 31 -2.75 9.50 14.75
N GLU A 32 -3.84 9.12 14.07
CA GLU A 32 -5.18 9.58 14.41
C GLU A 32 -6.22 8.46 14.24
N PRO A 33 -7.29 8.48 15.05
CA PRO A 33 -8.43 7.62 14.80
C PRO A 33 -9.12 8.06 13.49
N GLY A 34 -9.66 7.09 12.77
CA GLY A 34 -10.33 7.35 11.50
C GLY A 34 -10.97 6.09 10.94
N ARG A 35 -11.23 6.10 9.63
CA ARG A 35 -11.68 4.90 8.93
C ARG A 35 -10.61 3.82 8.97
N ASN A 36 -11.04 2.56 8.83
CA ASN A 36 -10.09 1.47 8.68
C ASN A 36 -9.34 1.62 7.35
N GLU A 37 -8.08 1.24 7.36
CA GLU A 37 -7.16 1.35 6.23
C GLU A 37 -7.76 0.75 4.94
N CYS A 38 -8.21 -0.50 4.99
CA CYS A 38 -8.76 -1.17 3.81
C CYS A 38 -10.08 -0.57 3.32
N ASP A 39 -10.94 -0.08 4.23
CA ASP A 39 -12.21 0.54 3.86
C ASP A 39 -11.96 1.84 3.07
N GLU A 40 -10.98 2.63 3.49
CA GLU A 40 -10.57 3.85 2.80
C GLU A 40 -9.96 3.55 1.42
N TYR A 41 -9.10 2.54 1.34
CA TYR A 41 -8.55 2.11 0.06
C TYR A 41 -9.63 1.69 -0.93
N PHE A 42 -10.60 0.86 -0.51
CA PHE A 42 -11.67 0.42 -1.41
C PHE A 42 -12.58 1.57 -1.83
N LEU A 43 -12.88 2.51 -0.93
CA LEU A 43 -13.69 3.68 -1.26
C LEU A 43 -13.03 4.53 -2.34
N HIS A 44 -11.74 4.86 -2.17
CA HIS A 44 -11.01 5.67 -3.14
C HIS A 44 -10.71 4.91 -4.44
N GLU A 45 -10.39 3.62 -4.35
CA GLU A 45 -10.12 2.79 -5.52
C GLU A 45 -11.35 2.69 -6.44
N ASN A 46 -12.57 2.75 -5.90
CA ASN A 46 -13.81 2.62 -6.68
C ASN A 46 -14.53 3.96 -6.91
N ALA A 47 -13.99 5.07 -6.41
CA ALA A 47 -14.62 6.37 -6.60
C ALA A 47 -14.64 6.75 -8.10
N PRO A 48 -15.78 7.27 -8.60
CA PRO A 48 -15.90 7.67 -10.00
C PRO A 48 -15.06 8.92 -10.32
N TYR A 49 -14.89 9.82 -9.34
CA TYR A 49 -14.12 11.07 -9.48
C TYR A 49 -13.40 11.39 -8.16
N GLY A 50 -12.26 12.07 -8.22
CA GLY A 50 -11.53 12.57 -7.05
C GLY A 50 -10.89 11.49 -6.14
N GLY A 51 -11.01 10.21 -6.49
CA GLY A 51 -10.38 9.11 -5.77
C GLY A 51 -8.91 8.88 -6.16
N HIS A 52 -8.20 8.19 -5.28
CA HIS A 52 -6.87 7.65 -5.56
C HIS A 52 -6.98 6.17 -5.88
N ARG A 53 -6.15 5.68 -6.81
CA ARG A 53 -6.12 4.25 -7.16
C ARG A 53 -5.09 3.52 -6.30
N PHE A 54 -5.28 3.55 -4.97
CA PHE A 54 -4.34 3.02 -3.98
C PHE A 54 -3.94 1.55 -4.23
N ILE A 55 -4.90 0.68 -4.56
CA ILE A 55 -4.65 -0.74 -4.83
C ILE A 55 -3.87 -0.87 -6.14
N THR A 56 -4.27 -0.14 -7.18
CA THR A 56 -3.55 -0.16 -8.47
C THR A 56 -2.12 0.38 -8.35
N GLU A 57 -1.92 1.47 -7.60
CA GLU A 57 -0.59 2.05 -7.32
C GLU A 57 0.32 1.05 -6.62
N LYS A 58 -0.19 0.29 -5.65
CA LYS A 58 0.57 -0.78 -4.97
C LYS A 58 1.01 -1.88 -5.93
N THR A 59 0.18 -2.28 -6.89
CA THR A 59 0.58 -3.23 -7.95
C THR A 59 1.73 -2.66 -8.79
N VAL A 60 1.74 -1.36 -9.08
CA VAL A 60 2.86 -0.71 -9.79
C VAL A 60 4.12 -0.72 -8.93
N PHE A 61 4.03 -0.39 -7.64
CA PHE A 61 5.16 -0.40 -6.72
C PHE A 61 5.76 -1.80 -6.53
N ALA A 62 4.92 -2.84 -6.46
CA ALA A 62 5.35 -4.23 -6.43
C ALA A 62 6.13 -4.63 -7.71
N ARG A 63 5.70 -4.14 -8.88
CA ARG A 63 6.43 -4.38 -10.13
C ARG A 63 7.76 -3.62 -10.19
N TRP A 64 7.82 -2.42 -9.62
CA TRP A 64 9.05 -1.64 -9.57
C TRP A 64 10.07 -2.22 -8.60
N SER A 65 9.67 -2.70 -7.43
CA SER A 65 10.59 -3.29 -6.46
C SER A 65 11.28 -4.55 -6.96
N LYS A 66 10.70 -5.28 -7.92
CA LYS A 66 11.39 -6.39 -8.60
C LYS A 66 12.57 -5.95 -9.47
N LYS A 67 12.58 -4.70 -9.95
CA LYS A 67 13.58 -4.19 -10.91
C LYS A 67 14.50 -3.14 -10.30
N LYS A 68 14.19 -2.64 -9.11
CA LYS A 68 14.78 -1.46 -8.50
C LYS A 68 15.00 -1.73 -7.01
N LYS A 69 15.96 -1.02 -6.40
CA LYS A 69 16.28 -1.16 -4.97
C LYS A 69 15.22 -0.49 -4.10
N ILE A 70 14.02 -1.07 -4.06
CA ILE A 70 12.89 -0.63 -3.25
C ILE A 70 12.58 -1.75 -2.27
N THR A 71 12.55 -1.44 -0.99
CA THR A 71 12.27 -2.39 0.09
C THR A 71 11.08 -1.90 0.90
N PHE A 72 10.16 -2.81 1.23
CA PHE A 72 8.99 -2.51 2.05
C PHE A 72 9.13 -3.23 3.39
N THR A 73 8.99 -2.51 4.50
CA THR A 73 9.00 -3.10 5.83
C THR A 73 7.89 -2.53 6.70
N HIS A 74 7.52 -3.31 7.72
CA HIS A 74 6.45 -2.95 8.65
C HIS A 74 5.14 -2.53 7.95
N PRO A 75 4.53 -3.42 7.12
CA PRO A 75 4.84 -4.84 6.96
C PRO A 75 5.81 -5.16 5.79
N ASN A 76 6.42 -6.34 5.85
CA ASN A 76 7.21 -6.87 4.72
C ASN A 76 6.29 -7.28 3.57
N TRP A 77 6.70 -6.95 2.34
CA TRP A 77 5.99 -7.41 1.15
C TRP A 77 6.62 -8.70 0.63
N THR A 78 5.80 -9.74 0.50
CA THR A 78 6.15 -10.89 -0.34
C THR A 78 5.79 -10.53 -1.77
N VAL A 79 6.77 -10.07 -2.55
CA VAL A 79 6.58 -9.79 -3.98
C VAL A 79 6.65 -11.10 -4.76
N SER A 80 5.49 -11.64 -5.17
CA SER A 80 5.37 -12.76 -6.12
C SER A 80 5.62 -12.29 -7.53
#